data_AF-A0A975J0Y3-F1
#
_entry.id   AF-A0A975J0Y3-F1
#
_cell.length_a   1.000
_cell.length_b   1.000
_cell.length_c   1.000
_cell.angle_alpha   90.00
_cell.angle_beta   90.00
_cell.angle_gamma   90.00
#
_symmetry.space_group_name_H-M   'P 1'
#
loop_
_entity.id
_entity.type
_entity.pdbx_description
1 polymer ?
#
loop_
_entity_poly.entity_id
_entity_poly.type
_entity_poly.pdbx_seq_one_letter_code
_entity_poly.pdbx_strand_id
1 'polypeptide(L)'
;MAMLAAKWAHLDPAAAMSWASALEGETKEAILPTMAMELAARAPGPAMEVALMLDGGQTRRDVLSFVSAQWAGAYPKEGLQWLRDLTDPELRATVEHRMMMAVASDHPSDAANYVMEMQAPEARLESMPGIIQRWVQIEPEAAADWVRGVSDANLRTASLQPMLRVWAQAAPAELRNWWSRQPEGTFRNEVASSMASIMAATNPSSALSYAEGISDPQLKAVALQNLSEP
;
A
#
# COMPACT_ATOMS: atom_id res chain seq x y z
N MET A 1 -17.68 29.35 11.21
CA MET A 1 -16.56 29.94 10.43
C MET A 1 -15.85 28.91 9.56
N ALA A 2 -15.58 27.69 10.03
CA ALA A 2 -14.93 26.66 9.21
C ALA A 2 -15.65 26.32 7.88
N MET A 3 -16.98 26.15 7.86
CA MET A 3 -17.73 25.98 6.60
C MET A 3 -17.61 27.18 5.64
N LEU A 4 -17.50 28.40 6.17
CA LEU A 4 -17.29 29.61 5.35
C LEU A 4 -15.86 29.64 4.81
N ALA A 5 -14.88 29.24 5.61
CA ALA A 5 -13.48 29.13 5.20
C ALA A 5 -13.28 28.05 4.13
N ALA A 6 -13.93 26.89 4.24
CA ALA A 6 -13.91 25.86 3.21
C ALA A 6 -14.60 26.30 1.91
N LYS A 7 -15.76 26.97 2.02
CA LYS A 7 -16.43 27.57 0.86
C LYS A 7 -15.60 28.67 0.21
N TRP A 8 -14.81 29.40 1.00
CA TRP A 8 -13.94 30.46 0.53
C TRP A 8 -12.66 29.91 -0.12
N ALA A 9 -12.06 28.85 0.45
CA ALA A 9 -10.92 28.15 -0.14
C ALA A 9 -11.22 27.56 -1.53
N HIS A 10 -12.49 27.25 -1.81
CA HIS A 10 -12.91 26.89 -3.16
C HIS A 10 -12.91 28.07 -4.14
N LEU A 11 -13.31 29.27 -3.68
CA LEU A 11 -13.43 30.45 -4.55
C LEU A 11 -12.11 31.18 -4.74
N ASP A 12 -11.28 31.20 -3.70
CA ASP A 12 -9.96 31.81 -3.67
C ASP A 12 -9.04 30.99 -2.75
N PRO A 13 -8.41 29.93 -3.29
CA PRO A 13 -7.49 29.08 -2.52
C PRO A 13 -6.35 29.89 -1.90
N ALA A 14 -5.81 30.88 -2.63
CA ALA A 14 -4.69 31.68 -2.17
C ALA A 14 -5.08 32.54 -0.95
N ALA A 15 -6.25 33.20 -0.99
CA ALA A 15 -6.71 33.99 0.13
C ALA A 15 -7.09 33.13 1.35
N ALA A 16 -7.70 31.96 1.14
CA ALA A 16 -8.02 31.06 2.24
C ALA A 16 -6.77 30.45 2.89
N MET A 17 -5.75 30.12 2.10
CA MET A 17 -4.46 29.66 2.61
C MET A 17 -3.72 30.77 3.37
N SER A 18 -3.75 32.00 2.85
CA SER A 18 -3.20 33.16 3.57
C SER A 18 -3.91 33.38 4.91
N TRP A 19 -5.23 33.31 4.93
CA TRP A 19 -6.00 33.44 6.17
C TRP A 19 -5.71 32.30 7.15
N ALA A 20 -5.66 31.04 6.69
CA ALA A 20 -5.34 29.89 7.52
C ALA A 20 -3.95 30.02 8.16
N SER A 21 -2.96 30.50 7.40
CA SER A 21 -1.59 30.71 7.89
C SER A 21 -1.48 31.83 8.94
N ALA A 22 -2.45 32.75 8.98
CA ALA A 22 -2.52 33.84 9.95
C ALA A 22 -3.25 33.46 11.25
N LEU A 23 -3.81 32.24 11.35
CA LEU A 23 -4.47 31.77 12.57
C LEU A 23 -3.44 31.33 13.61
N GLU A 24 -3.66 31.69 14.87
CA GLU A 24 -2.78 31.35 15.99
C GLU A 24 -3.54 30.73 17.17
N GLY A 25 -2.81 30.00 18.01
CA GLY A 25 -3.30 29.41 19.27
C GLY A 25 -4.55 28.54 19.11
N GLU A 26 -5.45 28.63 20.08
CA GLU A 26 -6.70 27.84 20.12
C GLU A 26 -7.57 28.01 18.88
N THR A 27 -7.51 29.17 18.21
CA THR A 27 -8.30 29.43 17.01
C THR A 27 -7.79 28.59 15.83
N LYS A 28 -6.48 28.44 15.71
CA LYS A 28 -5.85 27.56 14.69
C LYS A 28 -6.26 26.11 14.93
N GLU A 29 -6.12 25.63 16.17
CA GLU A 29 -6.45 24.25 16.54
C GLU A 29 -7.94 23.91 16.33
N ALA A 30 -8.84 24.87 16.54
CA ALA A 30 -10.28 24.67 16.34
C ALA A 30 -10.70 24.70 14.86
N ILE A 31 -10.06 25.54 14.03
CA ILE A 31 -10.53 25.82 12.66
C ILE A 31 -9.89 24.91 11.62
N LEU A 32 -8.57 24.75 11.66
CA LEU A 32 -7.82 24.06 10.59
C LEU A 32 -8.27 22.60 10.37
N PRO A 33 -8.58 21.77 11.40
CA PRO A 33 -9.02 20.40 11.18
C PRO A 33 -10.32 20.34 10.37
N THR A 34 -11.30 21.14 10.77
CA THR A 34 -12.61 21.19 10.11
C THR A 34 -12.46 21.73 8.68
N MET A 35 -11.63 22.74 8.47
CA MET A 35 -11.38 23.30 7.14
C MET A 35 -10.72 22.27 6.20
N ALA A 36 -9.70 21.56 6.66
CA ALA A 36 -9.05 20.51 5.87
C ALA A 36 -10.04 19.38 5.50
N MET A 37 -10.86 18.93 6.45
CA MET A 37 -11.85 17.87 6.21
C MET A 37 -12.91 18.29 5.18
N GLU A 38 -13.43 19.51 5.26
CA GLU A 38 -14.41 20.04 4.31
C GLU A 38 -13.81 20.19 2.90
N LEU A 39 -12.53 20.56 2.80
CA LEU A 39 -11.84 20.70 1.51
C LEU A 39 -11.51 19.35 0.87
N ALA A 40 -11.27 18.31 1.67
CA ALA A 40 -10.71 17.03 1.21
C ALA A 40 -11.45 16.40 0.02
N ALA A 41 -12.78 16.54 -0.05
CA ALA A 41 -13.57 15.94 -1.12
C ALA A 41 -13.51 16.69 -2.47
N ARG A 42 -13.08 17.96 -2.49
CA ARG A 42 -13.19 18.84 -3.66
C ARG A 42 -11.87 19.51 -4.06
N ALA A 43 -11.00 19.73 -3.09
CA ALA A 43 -9.71 20.37 -3.26
C ALA A 43 -8.69 19.69 -2.32
N PRO A 44 -8.33 18.41 -2.59
CA PRO A 44 -7.52 17.63 -1.67
C PRO A 44 -6.07 18.14 -1.53
N GLY A 45 -5.51 18.79 -2.56
CA GLY A 45 -4.23 19.50 -2.47
C GLY A 45 -4.23 20.59 -1.41
N PRO A 46 -5.07 21.64 -1.55
CA PRO A 46 -5.25 22.64 -0.49
C PRO A 46 -5.62 22.02 0.87
N ALA A 47 -6.48 21.01 0.91
CA ALA A 47 -6.81 20.32 2.16
C ALA A 47 -5.56 19.74 2.85
N MET A 48 -4.64 19.16 2.09
CA MET A 48 -3.40 18.58 2.60
C MET A 48 -2.46 19.68 3.11
N GLU A 49 -2.34 20.80 2.40
CA GLU A 49 -1.55 21.94 2.86
C GLU A 49 -2.07 22.49 4.21
N VAL A 50 -3.41 22.61 4.35
CA VAL A 50 -4.05 23.01 5.62
C VAL A 50 -3.78 21.99 6.72
N ALA A 51 -3.86 20.68 6.40
CA ALA A 51 -3.57 19.62 7.35
C ALA A 51 -2.12 19.64 7.84
N LEU A 52 -1.18 20.02 6.96
CA LEU A 52 0.24 20.13 7.28
C LEU A 52 0.55 21.31 8.21
N MET A 53 -0.27 22.36 8.22
CA MET A 53 -0.16 23.50 9.13
C MET A 53 -0.52 23.18 10.58
N LEU A 54 -1.29 22.11 10.82
CA LEU A 54 -1.65 21.67 12.16
C LEU A 54 -0.38 21.32 12.94
N ASP A 55 -0.37 21.71 14.21
CA ASP A 55 0.68 21.31 15.13
C ASP A 55 0.59 19.80 15.41
N GLY A 56 1.70 19.19 15.84
CA GLY A 56 1.79 17.75 16.03
C GLY A 56 0.73 17.18 17.00
N GLY A 57 0.51 15.86 16.95
CA GLY A 57 -0.42 15.18 17.84
C GLY A 57 -1.45 14.32 17.11
N GLN A 58 -2.48 13.89 17.83
CA GLN A 58 -3.49 12.97 17.30
C GLN A 58 -4.35 13.64 16.23
N THR A 59 -4.83 14.85 16.46
CA THR A 59 -5.66 15.61 15.51
C THR A 59 -5.00 15.75 14.15
N ARG A 60 -3.71 16.14 14.10
CA ARG A 60 -2.96 16.22 12.84
C ARG A 60 -2.87 14.88 12.14
N ARG A 61 -2.59 13.79 12.87
CA ARG A 61 -2.53 12.44 12.28
C ARG A 61 -3.86 12.03 11.68
N ASP A 62 -4.96 12.31 12.35
CA ASP A 62 -6.31 11.96 11.90
C ASP A 62 -6.71 12.75 10.66
N VAL A 63 -6.45 14.08 10.65
CA VAL A 63 -6.73 14.94 9.51
C VAL A 63 -5.88 14.54 8.29
N LEU A 64 -4.57 14.32 8.47
CA LEU A 64 -3.71 13.86 7.37
C LEU A 64 -4.17 12.52 6.79
N SER A 65 -4.58 11.60 7.65
CA SER A 65 -5.08 10.28 7.22
C SER A 65 -6.41 10.41 6.47
N PHE A 66 -7.32 11.24 6.97
CA PHE A 66 -8.60 11.52 6.31
C PHE A 66 -8.40 12.18 4.94
N VAL A 67 -7.60 13.24 4.86
CA VAL A 67 -7.33 13.93 3.59
C VAL A 67 -6.64 13.00 2.60
N SER A 68 -5.67 12.18 3.04
CA SER A 68 -5.01 11.19 2.18
C SER A 68 -6.00 10.17 1.62
N ALA A 69 -6.92 9.66 2.45
CA ALA A 69 -7.96 8.72 2.02
C ALA A 69 -8.90 9.35 0.98
N GLN A 70 -9.39 10.57 1.24
CA GLN A 70 -10.27 11.28 0.31
C GLN A 70 -9.57 11.60 -1.01
N TRP A 71 -8.29 12.00 -0.97
CA TRP A 71 -7.51 12.25 -2.18
C TRP A 71 -7.30 10.97 -2.97
N ALA A 72 -6.85 9.91 -2.31
CA ALA A 72 -6.58 8.63 -2.95
C ALA A 72 -7.81 8.02 -3.63
N GLY A 73 -8.99 8.11 -3.00
CA GLY A 73 -10.23 7.56 -3.57
C GLY A 73 -10.79 8.39 -4.74
N ALA A 74 -10.55 9.70 -4.77
CA ALA A 74 -11.08 10.58 -5.82
C ALA A 74 -10.10 10.80 -6.98
N TYR A 75 -8.82 11.02 -6.67
CA TYR A 75 -7.78 11.43 -7.61
C TYR A 75 -6.42 10.78 -7.28
N PRO A 76 -6.31 9.43 -7.31
CA PRO A 76 -5.10 8.71 -6.87
C PRO A 76 -3.84 9.14 -7.63
N LYS A 77 -3.94 9.29 -8.95
CA LYS A 77 -2.81 9.70 -9.81
C LYS A 77 -2.33 11.12 -9.52
N GLU A 78 -3.27 12.02 -9.21
CA GLU A 78 -2.94 13.38 -8.80
C GLU A 78 -2.22 13.38 -7.45
N GLY A 79 -2.72 12.63 -6.46
CA GLY A 79 -2.09 12.52 -5.15
C GLY A 79 -0.67 11.92 -5.22
N LEU A 80 -0.47 10.90 -6.03
CA LEU A 80 0.87 10.33 -6.29
C LEU A 80 1.77 11.33 -7.03
N GLN A 81 1.25 12.09 -7.99
CA GLN A 81 2.01 13.14 -8.66
C GLN A 81 2.44 14.22 -7.67
N TRP A 82 1.55 14.65 -6.78
CA TRP A 82 1.87 15.60 -5.73
C TRP A 82 3.00 15.10 -4.81
N LEU A 83 3.00 13.81 -4.43
CA LEU A 83 4.12 13.22 -3.68
C LEU A 83 5.46 13.32 -4.43
N ARG A 84 5.47 13.11 -5.75
CA ARG A 84 6.68 13.25 -6.58
C ARG A 84 7.18 14.69 -6.61
N ASP A 85 6.26 15.65 -6.63
CA ASP A 85 6.57 17.08 -6.70
C ASP A 85 7.00 17.67 -5.36
N LEU A 86 6.70 17.01 -4.22
CA LEU A 86 7.16 17.42 -2.90
C LEU A 86 8.68 17.31 -2.77
N THR A 87 9.39 18.43 -2.82
CA THR A 87 10.86 18.47 -2.69
C THR A 87 11.36 18.40 -1.25
N ASP A 88 10.50 18.74 -0.28
CA ASP A 88 10.85 18.68 1.14
C ASP A 88 10.79 17.22 1.64
N PRO A 89 11.94 16.64 2.08
CA PRO A 89 12.00 15.24 2.48
C PRO A 89 11.25 14.96 3.79
N GLU A 90 11.18 15.90 4.73
CA GLU A 90 10.49 15.71 6.00
C GLU A 90 8.97 15.75 5.82
N LEU A 91 8.49 16.69 4.99
CA LEU A 91 7.08 16.74 4.61
C LEU A 91 6.69 15.50 3.81
N ARG A 92 7.51 15.06 2.85
CA ARG A 92 7.26 13.83 2.09
C ARG A 92 7.15 12.62 3.02
N ALA A 93 8.12 12.40 3.90
CA ALA A 93 8.11 11.26 4.83
C ALA A 93 6.85 11.26 5.74
N THR A 94 6.34 12.45 6.08
CA THR A 94 5.14 12.60 6.92
C THR A 94 3.87 12.04 6.26
N VAL A 95 3.74 12.20 4.94
CA VAL A 95 2.49 11.94 4.18
C VAL A 95 2.58 10.75 3.24
N GLU A 96 3.79 10.42 2.75
CA GLU A 96 4.01 9.39 1.72
C GLU A 96 3.44 8.04 2.12
N HIS A 97 3.77 7.53 3.31
CA HIS A 97 3.22 6.25 3.76
C HIS A 97 1.68 6.25 3.82
N ARG A 98 1.06 7.33 4.32
CA ARG A 98 -0.41 7.43 4.44
C ARG A 98 -1.08 7.47 3.08
N MET A 99 -0.55 8.31 2.19
CA MET A 99 -1.05 8.44 0.83
C MET A 99 -0.87 7.12 0.08
N MET A 100 0.27 6.45 0.17
CA MET A 100 0.48 5.15 -0.45
C MET A 100 -0.49 4.08 0.07
N MET A 101 -0.71 3.98 1.38
CA MET A 101 -1.66 3.01 1.93
C MET A 101 -3.11 3.34 1.56
N ALA A 102 -3.44 4.62 1.47
CA ALA A 102 -4.74 5.09 1.00
C ALA A 102 -4.95 4.72 -0.48
N VAL A 103 -3.98 5.04 -1.35
CA VAL A 103 -4.02 4.65 -2.77
C VAL A 103 -4.05 3.14 -2.91
N ALA A 104 -3.29 2.39 -2.11
CA ALA A 104 -3.30 0.94 -2.16
C ALA A 104 -4.66 0.31 -1.81
N SER A 105 -5.51 1.04 -1.09
CA SER A 105 -6.80 0.53 -0.64
C SER A 105 -7.86 0.46 -1.73
N ASP A 106 -7.73 1.27 -2.78
CA ASP A 106 -8.68 1.38 -3.90
C ASP A 106 -7.99 1.20 -5.28
N HIS A 107 -6.72 1.59 -5.38
CA HIS A 107 -5.89 1.60 -6.59
C HIS A 107 -4.50 0.96 -6.34
N PRO A 108 -4.46 -0.33 -5.94
CA PRO A 108 -3.23 -1.00 -5.53
C PRO A 108 -2.13 -1.07 -6.60
N SER A 109 -2.49 -1.16 -7.87
CA SER A 109 -1.53 -1.14 -8.98
C SER A 109 -0.81 0.20 -9.11
N ASP A 110 -1.51 1.32 -8.94
CA ASP A 110 -0.91 2.66 -8.94
C ASP A 110 0.06 2.83 -7.76
N ALA A 111 -0.31 2.35 -6.57
CA ALA A 111 0.58 2.37 -5.39
C ALA A 111 1.83 1.49 -5.59
N ALA A 112 1.67 0.28 -6.14
CA ALA A 112 2.80 -0.60 -6.41
C ALA A 112 3.77 -0.01 -7.45
N ASN A 113 3.25 0.64 -8.49
CA ASN A 113 4.07 1.33 -9.49
C ASN A 113 4.83 2.52 -8.89
N TYR A 114 4.19 3.29 -8.02
CA TYR A 114 4.86 4.39 -7.30
C TYR A 114 6.05 3.87 -6.47
N VAL A 115 5.90 2.75 -5.76
CA VAL A 115 7.01 2.15 -5.01
C VAL A 115 8.18 1.78 -5.93
N MET A 116 7.93 1.29 -7.14
CA MET A 116 9.00 0.97 -8.08
C MET A 116 9.80 2.18 -8.55
N GLU A 117 9.24 3.39 -8.45
CA GLU A 117 9.91 4.65 -8.80
C GLU A 117 10.78 5.20 -7.67
N MET A 118 10.60 4.71 -6.43
CA MET A 118 11.41 5.16 -5.29
C MET A 118 12.89 4.87 -5.54
N GLN A 119 13.75 5.86 -5.28
CA GLN A 119 15.18 5.73 -5.54
C GLN A 119 15.87 4.77 -4.59
N ALA A 120 15.44 4.72 -3.33
CA ALA A 120 16.04 3.89 -2.28
C ALA A 120 15.48 2.44 -2.34
N PRO A 121 16.31 1.42 -2.65
CA PRO A 121 15.86 0.03 -2.69
C PRO A 121 15.28 -0.49 -1.37
N GLU A 122 15.83 -0.02 -0.24
CA GLU A 122 15.38 -0.40 1.10
C GLU A 122 13.94 0.09 1.36
N ALA A 123 13.64 1.33 0.97
CA ALA A 123 12.30 1.89 1.10
C ALA A 123 11.26 1.10 0.27
N ARG A 124 11.67 0.55 -0.89
CA ARG A 124 10.82 -0.34 -1.69
C ARG A 124 10.49 -1.64 -0.97
N LEU A 125 11.50 -2.27 -0.37
CA LEU A 125 11.35 -3.50 0.40
C LEU A 125 10.48 -3.31 1.64
N GLU A 126 10.55 -2.15 2.28
CA GLU A 126 9.74 -1.82 3.45
C GLU A 126 8.27 -1.53 3.07
N SER A 127 8.03 -0.85 1.96
CA SER A 127 6.69 -0.37 1.58
C SER A 127 5.84 -1.43 0.86
N MET A 128 6.47 -2.23 -0.01
CA MET A 128 5.76 -3.16 -0.89
C MET A 128 4.93 -4.24 -0.15
N PRO A 129 5.39 -4.86 0.96
CA PRO A 129 4.61 -5.87 1.67
C PRO A 129 3.22 -5.38 2.11
N GLY A 130 3.08 -4.14 2.57
CA GLY A 130 1.78 -3.58 2.95
C GLY A 130 0.85 -3.40 1.75
N ILE A 131 1.40 -2.90 0.63
CA ILE A 131 0.66 -2.71 -0.61
C ILE A 131 0.18 -4.05 -1.17
N ILE A 132 1.06 -5.06 -1.24
CA ILE A 132 0.71 -6.35 -1.84
C ILE A 132 -0.31 -7.11 -1.00
N GLN A 133 -0.25 -6.99 0.33
CA GLN A 133 -1.27 -7.55 1.23
C GLN A 133 -2.64 -6.92 0.99
N ARG A 134 -2.70 -5.62 0.70
CA ARG A 134 -3.96 -4.95 0.37
C ARG A 134 -4.43 -5.32 -1.03
N TRP A 135 -3.52 -5.33 -2.01
CA TRP A 135 -3.83 -5.67 -3.39
C TRP A 135 -4.44 -7.07 -3.50
N VAL A 136 -3.82 -8.06 -2.85
CA VAL A 136 -4.28 -9.45 -2.97
C VAL A 136 -5.67 -9.68 -2.35
N GLN A 137 -6.12 -8.80 -1.44
CA GLN A 137 -7.49 -8.85 -0.90
C GLN A 137 -8.53 -8.34 -1.90
N ILE A 138 -8.13 -7.52 -2.88
CA ILE A 138 -9.02 -6.86 -3.83
C ILE A 138 -8.95 -7.61 -5.18
N GLU A 139 -7.74 -7.82 -5.69
CA GLU A 139 -7.48 -8.41 -7.01
C GLU A 139 -6.31 -9.42 -6.93
N PRO A 140 -6.53 -10.62 -6.35
CA PRO A 140 -5.46 -11.57 -6.06
C PRO A 140 -4.66 -12.02 -7.29
N GLU A 141 -5.31 -12.32 -8.41
CA GLU A 141 -4.62 -12.73 -9.64
C GLU A 141 -3.78 -11.59 -10.22
N ALA A 142 -4.28 -10.35 -10.20
CA ALA A 142 -3.55 -9.18 -10.68
C ALA A 142 -2.32 -8.87 -9.81
N ALA A 143 -2.45 -8.97 -8.49
CA ALA A 143 -1.35 -8.85 -7.54
C ALA A 143 -0.25 -9.90 -7.83
N ALA A 144 -0.65 -11.14 -8.07
CA ALA A 144 0.29 -12.22 -8.35
C ALA A 144 0.98 -12.09 -9.72
N ASP A 145 0.25 -11.62 -10.73
CA ASP A 145 0.83 -11.27 -12.03
C ASP A 145 1.83 -10.12 -11.93
N TRP A 146 1.55 -9.12 -11.09
CA TRP A 146 2.50 -8.05 -10.83
C TRP A 146 3.77 -8.56 -10.13
N VAL A 147 3.63 -9.36 -9.06
CA VAL A 147 4.78 -9.96 -8.33
C VAL A 147 5.64 -10.80 -9.28
N ARG A 148 5.03 -11.56 -10.19
CA ARG A 148 5.74 -12.31 -11.23
C ARG A 148 6.59 -11.41 -12.14
N GLY A 149 6.10 -10.19 -12.43
CA GLY A 149 6.80 -9.20 -13.26
C GLY A 149 7.93 -8.46 -12.55
N VAL A 150 8.10 -8.62 -11.23
CA VAL A 150 9.17 -7.97 -10.48
C VAL A 150 10.52 -8.62 -10.78
N SER A 151 11.37 -7.90 -11.53
CA SER A 151 12.71 -8.33 -11.90
C SER A 151 13.66 -8.48 -10.70
N ASP A 152 13.53 -7.59 -9.71
CA ASP A 152 14.33 -7.65 -8.48
C ASP A 152 13.91 -8.88 -7.65
N ALA A 153 14.83 -9.83 -7.50
CA ALA A 153 14.55 -11.09 -6.82
C ALA A 153 14.27 -10.91 -5.32
N ASN A 154 14.89 -9.93 -4.66
CA ASN A 154 14.68 -9.67 -3.25
C ASN A 154 13.28 -9.08 -3.03
N LEU A 155 12.90 -8.10 -3.84
CA LEU A 155 11.58 -7.48 -3.78
C LEU A 155 10.47 -8.48 -4.16
N ARG A 156 10.70 -9.31 -5.18
CA ARG A 156 9.76 -10.38 -5.56
C ARG A 156 9.54 -11.34 -4.39
N THR A 157 10.61 -11.81 -3.76
CA THR A 157 10.55 -12.73 -2.60
C THR A 157 9.84 -12.08 -1.41
N ALA A 158 10.17 -10.82 -1.10
CA ALA A 158 9.56 -10.06 -0.01
C ALA A 158 8.06 -9.80 -0.24
N SER A 159 7.61 -9.75 -1.50
CA SER A 159 6.20 -9.54 -1.85
C SER A 159 5.41 -10.86 -1.93
N LEU A 160 6.07 -11.94 -2.37
CA LEU A 160 5.46 -13.24 -2.61
C LEU A 160 4.88 -13.85 -1.34
N GLN A 161 5.64 -13.89 -0.24
CA GLN A 161 5.17 -14.52 1.00
C GLN A 161 3.94 -13.81 1.61
N PRO A 162 3.94 -12.48 1.81
CA PRO A 162 2.77 -11.76 2.32
C PRO A 162 1.53 -11.97 1.44
N MET A 163 1.70 -11.90 0.13
CA MET A 163 0.62 -12.14 -0.84
C MET A 163 0.02 -13.54 -0.66
N LEU A 164 0.87 -14.58 -0.66
CA LEU A 164 0.43 -15.97 -0.54
C LEU A 164 -0.24 -16.24 0.81
N ARG A 165 0.25 -15.68 1.91
CA ARG A 165 -0.36 -15.84 3.25
C ARG A 165 -1.78 -15.30 3.27
N VAL A 166 -1.99 -14.09 2.77
CA VAL A 166 -3.32 -13.46 2.75
C VAL A 166 -4.25 -14.21 1.80
N TRP A 167 -3.79 -14.56 0.60
CA TRP A 167 -4.62 -15.28 -0.36
C TRP A 167 -4.99 -16.69 0.12
N ALA A 168 -4.05 -17.42 0.70
CA ALA A 168 -4.30 -18.75 1.24
C ALA A 168 -5.30 -18.74 2.40
N GLN A 169 -5.30 -17.67 3.20
CA GLN A 169 -6.25 -17.50 4.30
C GLN A 169 -7.65 -17.13 3.79
N ALA A 170 -7.75 -16.22 2.81
CA ALA A 170 -9.02 -15.74 2.30
C ALA A 170 -9.69 -16.71 1.32
N ALA A 171 -8.93 -17.28 0.38
CA ALA A 171 -9.44 -18.09 -0.72
C ALA A 171 -8.44 -19.19 -1.16
N PRO A 172 -8.20 -20.22 -0.32
CA PRO A 172 -7.21 -21.27 -0.60
C PRO A 172 -7.48 -22.07 -1.88
N ALA A 173 -8.76 -22.29 -2.23
CA ALA A 173 -9.15 -22.99 -3.45
C ALA A 173 -8.84 -22.16 -4.71
N GLU A 174 -9.08 -20.85 -4.67
CA GLU A 174 -8.75 -19.94 -5.76
C GLU A 174 -7.23 -19.89 -5.99
N LEU A 175 -6.45 -19.75 -4.92
CA LEU A 175 -5.00 -19.80 -4.97
C LEU A 175 -4.50 -21.11 -5.58
N ARG A 176 -5.07 -22.26 -5.17
CA ARG A 176 -4.69 -23.57 -5.69
C ARG A 176 -4.98 -23.69 -7.19
N ASN A 177 -6.13 -23.20 -7.63
CA ASN A 177 -6.53 -23.19 -9.02
C ASN A 177 -5.64 -22.27 -9.85
N TRP A 178 -5.37 -21.05 -9.37
CA TRP A 178 -4.45 -20.12 -10.02
C TRP A 178 -3.05 -20.71 -10.15
N TRP A 179 -2.48 -21.29 -9.08
CA TRP A 179 -1.15 -21.93 -9.12
C TRP A 179 -1.09 -23.08 -10.13
N SER A 180 -2.15 -23.89 -10.23
CA SER A 180 -2.21 -25.03 -11.16
C SER A 180 -2.19 -24.62 -12.64
N ARG A 181 -2.64 -23.40 -12.95
CA ARG A 181 -2.66 -22.83 -14.31
C ARG A 181 -1.34 -22.15 -14.69
N GLN A 182 -0.42 -21.96 -13.74
CA GLN A 182 0.84 -21.28 -14.03
C GLN A 182 1.72 -22.14 -14.95
N PRO A 183 2.44 -21.52 -15.90
CA PRO A 183 3.44 -22.24 -16.69
C PRO A 183 4.47 -22.91 -15.79
N GLU A 184 4.99 -24.06 -16.24
CA GLU A 184 6.16 -24.64 -15.59
C GLU A 184 7.35 -23.68 -15.67
N GLY A 185 8.15 -23.65 -14.60
CA GLY A 185 9.31 -22.76 -14.50
C GLY A 185 9.54 -22.25 -13.09
N THR A 186 10.52 -21.34 -12.98
CA THR A 186 11.04 -20.83 -11.71
C THR A 186 9.95 -20.24 -10.83
N PHE A 187 9.10 -19.35 -11.36
CA PHE A 187 8.06 -18.69 -10.56
C PHE A 187 7.03 -19.68 -9.98
N ARG A 188 6.62 -20.69 -10.75
CA ARG A 188 5.70 -21.73 -10.26
C ARG A 188 6.32 -22.56 -9.14
N ASN A 189 7.62 -22.84 -9.23
CA ASN A 189 8.38 -23.51 -8.17
C ASN A 189 8.52 -22.60 -6.93
N GLU A 190 8.82 -21.30 -7.10
CA GLU A 190 8.90 -20.32 -6.01
C GLU A 190 7.59 -20.23 -5.21
N VAL A 191 6.44 -20.19 -5.91
CA VAL A 191 5.10 -20.23 -5.30
C VAL A 191 4.90 -21.53 -4.52
N ALA A 192 5.20 -22.67 -5.15
CA ALA A 192 5.01 -23.99 -4.55
C ALA A 192 5.86 -24.19 -3.29
N SER A 193 7.15 -23.84 -3.34
CA SER A 193 8.05 -23.86 -2.18
C SER A 193 7.55 -22.94 -1.06
N SER A 194 7.13 -21.72 -1.40
CA SER A 194 6.61 -20.77 -0.41
C SER A 194 5.33 -21.28 0.26
N MET A 195 4.42 -21.87 -0.52
CA MET A 195 3.18 -22.45 0.00
C MET A 195 3.42 -23.67 0.87
N ALA A 196 4.35 -24.55 0.48
CA ALA A 196 4.78 -25.67 1.31
C ALA A 196 5.27 -25.18 2.68
N SER A 197 6.15 -24.17 2.70
CA SER A 197 6.64 -23.59 3.95
C SER A 197 5.55 -22.88 4.77
N ILE A 198 4.65 -22.12 4.13
CA ILE A 198 3.56 -21.42 4.82
C ILE A 198 2.60 -22.40 5.51
N MET A 199 2.30 -23.53 4.85
CA MET A 199 1.31 -24.50 5.32
C MET A 199 1.89 -25.61 6.19
N ALA A 200 3.21 -25.75 6.28
CA ALA A 200 3.87 -26.86 6.96
C ALA A 200 3.30 -27.12 8.38
N ALA A 201 3.14 -26.06 9.18
CA ALA A 201 2.68 -26.17 10.55
C ALA A 201 1.15 -26.30 10.70
N THR A 202 0.36 -25.76 9.75
CA THR A 202 -1.09 -25.61 9.90
C THR A 202 -1.89 -26.59 9.04
N ASN A 203 -1.32 -27.05 7.93
CA ASN A 203 -1.93 -27.99 7.00
C ASN A 203 -0.83 -28.80 6.26
N PRO A 204 -0.22 -29.80 6.93
CA PRO A 204 0.87 -30.60 6.36
C PRO A 204 0.51 -31.31 5.05
N SER A 205 -0.74 -31.76 4.90
CA SER A 205 -1.21 -32.42 3.68
C SER A 205 -1.22 -31.46 2.48
N SER A 206 -1.67 -30.21 2.68
CA SER A 206 -1.60 -29.20 1.62
C SER A 206 -0.16 -28.79 1.34
N ALA A 207 0.66 -28.65 2.39
CA ALA A 207 2.08 -28.36 2.26
C ALA A 207 2.81 -29.40 1.40
N LEU A 208 2.54 -30.68 1.65
CA LEU A 208 3.06 -31.80 0.86
C LEU A 208 2.59 -31.71 -0.60
N SER A 209 1.30 -31.43 -0.85
CA SER A 209 0.78 -31.29 -2.22
C SER A 209 1.49 -30.18 -3.01
N TYR A 210 1.79 -29.04 -2.37
CA TYR A 210 2.56 -27.97 -3.01
C TYR A 210 4.02 -28.40 -3.25
N ALA A 211 4.68 -29.01 -2.26
CA ALA A 211 6.05 -29.51 -2.41
C ALA A 211 6.18 -30.55 -3.54
N GLU A 212 5.20 -31.44 -3.69
CA GLU A 212 5.17 -32.45 -4.74
C GLU A 212 5.01 -31.86 -6.14
N GLY A 213 4.32 -30.71 -6.27
CA GLY A 213 4.14 -30.02 -7.54
C GLY A 213 5.31 -29.12 -7.95
N ILE A 214 6.40 -29.10 -7.18
CA ILE A 214 7.67 -28.48 -7.61
C ILE A 214 8.28 -29.35 -8.72
N SER A 215 8.54 -28.74 -9.87
CA SER A 215 9.10 -29.42 -11.05
C SER A 215 10.63 -29.58 -10.97
N ASP A 216 11.32 -28.66 -10.29
CA ASP A 216 12.75 -28.71 -10.06
C ASP A 216 13.09 -29.78 -9.00
N PRO A 217 13.88 -30.83 -9.33
CA PRO A 217 14.15 -31.93 -8.40
C PRO A 217 14.87 -31.51 -7.12
N GLN A 218 15.79 -30.55 -7.21
CA GLN A 218 16.57 -30.06 -6.06
C GLN A 218 15.66 -29.27 -5.11
N LEU A 219 14.88 -28.32 -5.64
CA LEU A 219 13.93 -27.55 -4.84
C LEU A 219 12.84 -28.45 -4.24
N LYS A 220 12.38 -29.46 -4.97
CA LYS A 220 11.43 -30.45 -4.47
C LYS A 220 12.01 -31.22 -3.30
N ALA A 221 13.24 -31.73 -3.41
CA ALA A 221 13.90 -32.45 -2.34
C ALA A 221 14.04 -31.60 -1.07
N VAL A 222 14.49 -30.34 -1.21
CA VAL A 222 14.60 -29.38 -0.10
C VAL A 222 13.24 -29.12 0.56
N ALA A 223 12.20 -28.88 -0.24
CA ALA A 223 10.87 -28.64 0.29
C ALA A 223 10.33 -29.84 1.08
N LEU A 224 10.48 -31.06 0.55
CA LEU A 224 10.05 -32.29 1.23
C LEU A 224 10.85 -32.56 2.51
N GLN A 225 12.15 -32.27 2.51
CA GLN A 225 12.99 -32.38 3.70
C GLN A 225 12.48 -31.44 4.81
N ASN A 226 12.23 -30.17 4.49
CA ASN A 226 11.75 -29.18 5.45
C ASN A 226 10.39 -29.53 6.06
N LEU A 227 9.55 -30.30 5.36
CA LEU A 227 8.26 -30.79 5.88
C LEU A 227 8.41 -31.99 6.82
N SER A 228 9.56 -32.66 6.80
CA SER A 228 9.84 -33.85 7.61
C SER A 228 10.51 -33.52 8.94
N GLU A 229 10.98 -32.28 9.11
CA GLU A 229 11.59 -31.79 10.35
C GLU A 229 10.48 -31.33 11.33
N PRO A 230 10.50 -31.81 12.60
CA PRO A 230 9.45 -31.58 13.59
C PRO A 230 9.43 -30.17 14.21
#